data_AF-A0A358C8C1-F1
#
_entry.id   AF-A0A358C8C1-F1
#
_cell.length_a   1.000
_cell.length_b   1.000
_cell.length_c   1.000
_cell.angle_alpha   90.00
_cell.angle_beta   90.00
_cell.angle_gamma   90.00
#
_symmetry.space_group_name_H-M   'P 1'
#
loop_
_entity.id
_entity.type
_entity.pdbx_description
1 polymer ?
#
loop_
_entity_poly.entity_id
_entity_poly.type
_entity_poly.pdbx_seq_one_letter_code
_entity_poly.pdbx_strand_id
1 'polypeptide(L)'
;MGFRACIAGLICLSGGTLAYAAPLAYIPLGSGNAVIAVDAANGKIIKRYAGLENPHGLVATPDGEYLIAGSLKETRVPEGAPADTPNSKLYVVHPGHDHVMAEIPVSGWTHHQAITPDGKYVLSTHPTRGGISVVDFVGNTVFKTIKTGPSPNYTLVTKDGTHAYVSNSGNGTVSEIDLGSWTVVRSLEAGPSPEHLAFSPDEKTLYVANDRAGTVSVVSVRQGKVKTTYTIGKRLHGLDIGDDGKTLFVSSRSDDKLVALDTETGKRRALPLSPEPYHLDKIPGTGKVYVSSSRAPKIWVVDQNTLTVTDTIRLPAGEGHQIAVIK
;
A
#
# COMPACT_ATOMS: atom_id res chain seq x y z
N MET A 1 -2.70 21.15 75.41
CA MET A 1 -2.59 21.92 74.14
C MET A 1 -1.45 21.31 73.34
N GLY A 2 -1.57 20.67 72.19
CA GLY A 2 -2.70 20.29 71.33
C GLY A 2 -2.24 19.12 70.46
N PHE A 3 -3.15 18.19 70.13
CA PHE A 3 -2.88 17.06 69.24
C PHE A 3 -2.88 17.51 67.78
N ARG A 4 -1.85 17.13 67.02
CA ARG A 4 -1.82 17.26 65.55
C ARG A 4 -2.58 16.09 64.92
N ALA A 5 -3.61 16.38 64.14
CA ALA A 5 -4.25 15.40 63.27
C ALA A 5 -3.68 15.53 61.85
N CYS A 6 -3.11 14.44 61.32
CA CYS A 6 -2.77 14.31 59.91
C CYS A 6 -4.05 14.06 59.10
N ILE A 7 -4.33 14.90 58.12
CA ILE A 7 -5.32 14.64 57.07
C ILE A 7 -4.55 14.08 55.87
N ALA A 8 -4.74 12.80 55.58
CA ALA A 8 -4.27 12.18 54.35
C ALA A 8 -5.27 12.49 53.23
N GLY A 9 -4.86 13.31 52.26
CA GLY A 9 -5.62 13.55 51.03
C GLY A 9 -5.50 12.35 50.10
N LEU A 10 -6.63 11.71 49.81
CA LEU A 10 -6.75 10.64 48.82
C LEU A 10 -6.76 11.29 47.42
N ILE A 11 -5.66 11.19 46.67
CA ILE A 11 -5.62 11.58 45.26
C ILE A 11 -6.17 10.42 44.43
N CYS A 12 -7.42 10.55 43.97
CA CYS A 12 -7.97 9.68 42.92
C CYS A 12 -7.33 10.06 41.59
N LEU A 13 -6.29 9.33 41.17
CA LEU A 13 -5.81 9.35 39.79
C LEU A 13 -6.79 8.52 38.94
N SER A 14 -7.78 9.18 38.32
CA SER A 14 -8.54 8.57 37.24
C SER A 14 -7.61 8.37 36.04
N GLY A 15 -7.23 7.12 35.78
CA GLY A 15 -6.52 6.73 34.57
C GLY A 15 -7.37 6.99 33.35
N GLY A 16 -7.21 8.16 32.74
CA GLY A 16 -7.75 8.45 31.42
C GLY A 16 -6.98 7.64 30.39
N THR A 17 -7.64 6.64 29.81
CA THR A 17 -7.19 6.06 28.54
C THR A 17 -7.20 7.16 27.50
N LEU A 18 -6.03 7.55 26.98
CA LEU A 18 -5.92 8.40 25.81
C LEU A 18 -6.66 7.72 24.66
N ALA A 19 -7.84 8.22 24.31
CA ALA A 19 -8.55 7.80 23.11
C ALA A 19 -7.79 8.39 21.92
N TYR A 20 -6.97 7.57 21.25
CA TYR A 20 -6.42 7.93 19.96
C TYR A 20 -7.57 8.07 18.95
N ALA A 21 -7.54 9.13 18.13
CA ALA A 21 -8.45 9.24 17.00
C ALA A 21 -8.26 8.01 16.10
N ALA A 22 -9.36 7.50 15.55
CA ALA A 22 -9.27 6.41 14.59
C ALA A 22 -8.57 6.91 13.31
N PRO A 23 -7.83 6.03 12.62
CA PRO A 23 -7.12 6.42 11.41
C PRO A 23 -8.08 6.81 10.27
N LEU A 24 -7.57 7.63 9.35
CA LEU A 24 -8.21 7.90 8.07
C LEU A 24 -7.61 6.99 6.99
N ALA A 25 -8.48 6.30 6.26
CA ALA A 25 -8.10 5.52 5.08
C ALA A 25 -8.42 6.32 3.81
N TYR A 26 -7.39 6.64 3.03
CA TYR A 26 -7.50 7.29 1.74
C TYR A 26 -7.42 6.27 0.63
N ILE A 27 -8.36 6.36 -0.32
CA ILE A 27 -8.59 5.28 -1.29
C ILE A 27 -8.71 5.89 -2.69
N PRO A 28 -7.79 5.60 -3.62
CA PRO A 28 -7.93 5.97 -5.01
C PRO A 28 -9.02 5.10 -5.65
N LEU A 29 -9.86 5.70 -6.49
CA LEU A 29 -11.03 5.05 -7.08
C LEU A 29 -10.85 4.63 -8.55
N GLY A 30 -9.62 4.62 -9.09
CA GLY A 30 -9.35 4.17 -10.46
C GLY A 30 -10.25 4.91 -11.45
N SER A 31 -11.08 4.13 -12.16
CA SER A 31 -12.06 4.65 -13.12
C SER A 31 -13.05 5.71 -12.57
N GLY A 32 -13.20 5.79 -11.25
CA GLY A 32 -14.00 6.81 -10.54
C GLY A 32 -13.37 8.21 -10.49
N ASN A 33 -12.13 8.39 -10.97
CA ASN A 33 -11.43 9.67 -11.14
C ASN A 33 -11.41 10.54 -9.88
N ALA A 34 -11.16 9.90 -8.73
CA ALA A 34 -11.11 10.55 -7.43
C ALA A 34 -10.30 9.76 -6.42
N VAL A 35 -9.91 10.43 -5.34
CA VAL A 35 -9.53 9.80 -4.07
C VAL A 35 -10.65 10.09 -3.07
N ILE A 36 -10.98 9.15 -2.20
CA ILE A 36 -11.89 9.36 -1.07
C ILE A 36 -11.15 9.23 0.25
N ALA A 37 -11.66 9.88 1.29
CA ALA A 37 -11.25 9.65 2.68
C ALA A 37 -12.37 8.92 3.43
N VAL A 38 -12.00 7.86 4.14
CA VAL A 38 -12.88 7.05 4.98
C VAL A 38 -12.41 7.15 6.43
N ASP A 39 -13.33 7.47 7.34
CA ASP A 39 -13.10 7.39 8.78
C ASP A 39 -13.17 5.93 9.23
N ALA A 40 -12.05 5.38 9.70
CA ALA A 40 -11.98 3.97 10.09
C ALA A 40 -12.79 3.62 11.34
N ALA A 41 -13.16 4.62 12.17
CA ALA A 41 -13.99 4.40 13.35
C ALA A 41 -15.37 3.84 12.96
N ASN A 42 -15.95 4.39 11.88
CA ASN A 42 -17.34 4.18 11.52
C ASN A 42 -17.55 3.78 10.04
N GLY A 43 -16.47 3.65 9.25
CA GLY A 43 -16.52 3.24 7.85
C GLY A 43 -17.14 4.29 6.92
N LYS A 44 -17.38 5.52 7.37
CA LYS A 44 -18.04 6.53 6.55
C LYS A 44 -17.05 7.23 5.63
N ILE A 45 -17.46 7.40 4.39
CA ILE A 45 -16.78 8.32 3.46
C ILE A 45 -17.04 9.75 3.95
N ILE A 46 -15.98 10.45 4.34
CA ILE A 46 -16.07 11.82 4.87
C ILE A 46 -15.62 12.87 3.84
N LYS A 47 -14.85 12.45 2.82
CA LYS A 47 -14.39 13.37 1.77
C LYS A 47 -14.20 12.67 0.44
N ARG A 48 -14.34 13.45 -0.64
CA ARG A 48 -13.98 13.08 -2.01
C ARG A 48 -13.13 14.20 -2.62
N TYR A 49 -11.95 13.84 -3.12
CA TYR A 49 -11.03 14.71 -3.85
C TYR A 49 -11.12 14.35 -5.33
N ALA A 50 -11.68 15.26 -6.13
CA ALA A 50 -11.82 15.11 -7.58
C ALA A 50 -10.62 15.74 -8.32
N GLY A 51 -10.63 15.68 -9.66
CA GLY A 51 -9.58 16.27 -10.49
C GLY A 51 -8.40 15.34 -10.78
N LEU A 52 -8.50 14.07 -10.39
CA LEU A 52 -7.53 13.04 -10.72
C LEU A 52 -8.04 12.20 -11.89
N GLU A 53 -7.19 11.92 -12.86
CA GLU A 53 -7.50 10.97 -13.94
C GLU A 53 -6.98 9.58 -13.62
N ASN A 54 -7.88 8.61 -13.52
CA ASN A 54 -7.60 7.21 -13.26
C ASN A 54 -6.53 6.97 -12.16
N PRO A 55 -6.71 7.52 -10.93
CA PRO A 55 -5.74 7.35 -9.85
C PRO A 55 -5.70 5.90 -9.37
N HIS A 56 -4.51 5.36 -9.08
CA HIS A 56 -4.36 3.94 -8.77
C HIS A 56 -3.40 3.63 -7.62
N GLY A 57 -2.10 3.90 -7.77
CA GLY A 57 -1.17 3.85 -6.64
C GLY A 57 -1.36 5.08 -5.77
N LEU A 58 -1.34 4.93 -4.45
CA LEU A 58 -1.50 6.05 -3.51
C LEU A 58 -0.58 5.84 -2.31
N VAL A 59 0.09 6.92 -1.90
CA VAL A 59 0.85 6.99 -0.65
C VAL A 59 0.57 8.33 0.04
N ALA A 60 0.64 8.35 1.37
CA ALA A 60 0.59 9.59 2.16
C ALA A 60 2.00 10.01 2.56
N THR A 61 2.24 11.31 2.73
CA THR A 61 3.44 11.79 3.40
C THR A 61 3.47 11.32 4.87
N PRO A 62 4.65 11.15 5.48
CA PRO A 62 4.76 10.68 6.86
C PRO A 62 4.01 11.54 7.90
N ASP A 63 3.90 12.84 7.66
CA ASP A 63 3.11 13.80 8.46
C ASP A 63 1.61 13.77 8.15
N GLY A 64 1.21 13.06 7.09
CA GLY A 64 -0.16 12.97 6.61
C GLY A 64 -0.70 14.23 5.93
N GLU A 65 0.14 15.23 5.66
CA GLU A 65 -0.26 16.51 5.07
C GLU A 65 -0.64 16.37 3.58
N TYR A 66 -0.02 15.44 2.86
CA TYR A 66 -0.25 15.25 1.43
C TYR A 66 -0.47 13.78 1.07
N LEU A 67 -1.19 13.58 -0.03
CA LEU A 67 -1.30 12.30 -0.71
C LEU A 67 -0.68 12.42 -2.10
N ILE A 68 0.04 11.38 -2.52
CA ILE A 68 0.63 11.28 -3.83
C ILE A 68 -0.02 10.13 -4.57
N ALA A 69 -0.80 10.47 -5.60
CA ALA A 69 -1.57 9.51 -6.38
C ALA A 69 -0.99 9.36 -7.78
N GLY A 70 -0.74 8.13 -8.20
CA GLY A 70 -0.33 7.82 -9.56
C GLY A 70 -1.49 7.70 -10.54
N SER A 71 -1.32 8.16 -11.78
CA SER A 71 -2.29 7.98 -12.87
C SER A 71 -2.01 6.74 -13.72
N LEU A 72 -3.06 5.97 -14.02
CA LEU A 72 -3.00 4.93 -15.06
C LEU A 72 -3.18 5.47 -16.49
N LYS A 73 -3.46 6.76 -16.64
CA LYS A 73 -3.74 7.36 -17.93
C LYS A 73 -2.45 7.84 -18.59
N GLU A 74 -2.30 7.51 -19.86
CA GLU A 74 -1.25 8.04 -20.72
C GLU A 74 -1.83 8.94 -21.82
N THR A 75 -1.12 10.01 -22.16
CA THR A 75 -1.32 10.73 -23.42
C THR A 75 -0.45 10.11 -24.51
N ARG A 76 -0.90 10.18 -25.75
CA ARG A 76 -0.12 9.71 -26.89
C ARG A 76 1.18 10.52 -27.02
N VAL A 77 2.31 9.83 -27.15
CA VAL A 77 3.59 10.44 -27.55
C VAL A 77 3.80 10.30 -29.06
N PRO A 78 4.48 11.26 -29.71
CA PRO A 78 4.89 11.12 -31.10
C PRO A 78 5.76 9.87 -31.31
N GLU A 79 5.70 9.30 -32.51
CA GLU A 79 6.58 8.19 -32.89
C GLU A 79 8.05 8.64 -32.85
N GLY A 80 8.92 7.81 -32.26
CA GLY A 80 10.35 8.14 -32.09
C GLY A 80 10.67 9.09 -30.93
N ALA A 81 9.68 9.54 -30.15
CA ALA A 81 9.94 10.33 -28.95
C ALA A 81 10.82 9.55 -27.95
N PRO A 82 11.71 10.23 -27.20
CA PRO A 82 12.50 9.61 -26.15
C PRO A 82 11.65 8.78 -25.18
N ALA A 83 12.17 7.64 -24.71
CA ALA A 83 11.42 6.73 -23.83
C ALA A 83 11.03 7.38 -22.48
N ASP A 84 11.75 8.40 -22.06
CA ASP A 84 11.52 9.20 -20.86
C ASP A 84 10.64 10.44 -21.10
N THR A 85 10.08 10.61 -22.31
CA THR A 85 9.12 11.68 -22.59
C THR A 85 7.92 11.58 -21.65
N PRO A 86 7.65 12.60 -20.82
CA PRO A 86 6.50 12.58 -19.92
C PRO A 86 5.20 12.49 -20.70
N ASN A 87 4.37 11.53 -20.32
CA ASN A 87 3.06 11.33 -20.92
C ASN A 87 2.02 10.77 -19.92
N SER A 88 2.36 10.82 -18.64
CA SER A 88 1.46 10.60 -17.50
C SER A 88 1.90 11.51 -16.35
N LYS A 89 1.37 11.30 -15.15
CA LYS A 89 1.60 12.19 -14.00
C LYS A 89 1.33 11.54 -12.65
N LEU A 90 1.98 12.09 -11.63
CA LEU A 90 1.57 11.98 -10.23
C LEU A 90 0.76 13.21 -9.84
N TYR A 91 -0.27 13.03 -9.02
CA TYR A 91 -1.04 14.10 -8.41
C TYR A 91 -0.62 14.28 -6.97
N VAL A 92 -0.37 15.52 -6.57
CA VAL A 92 -0.21 15.91 -5.15
C VAL A 92 -1.54 16.45 -4.66
N VAL A 93 -2.18 15.74 -3.75
CA VAL A 93 -3.46 16.14 -3.13
C VAL A 93 -3.17 16.62 -1.73
N HIS A 94 -3.74 17.76 -1.33
CA HIS A 94 -3.67 18.23 0.06
C HIS A 94 -5.05 18.11 0.71
N PRO A 95 -5.26 17.11 1.59
CA PRO A 95 -6.54 16.89 2.29
C PRO A 95 -7.12 18.14 2.95
N GLY A 96 -6.30 18.96 3.63
CA GLY A 96 -6.78 20.16 4.33
C GLY A 96 -7.21 21.33 3.42
N HIS A 97 -6.86 21.29 2.13
CA HIS A 97 -7.20 22.34 1.15
C HIS A 97 -8.21 21.81 0.11
N ASP A 98 -8.61 20.54 0.22
CA ASP A 98 -9.66 19.92 -0.59
C ASP A 98 -9.43 19.85 -2.11
N HIS A 99 -8.18 19.95 -2.58
CA HIS A 99 -7.89 19.89 -4.01
C HIS A 99 -6.51 19.29 -4.33
N VAL A 100 -6.31 19.02 -5.63
CA VAL A 100 -5.01 18.70 -6.22
C VAL A 100 -4.17 19.98 -6.25
N MET A 101 -3.06 20.00 -5.51
CA MET A 101 -2.14 21.13 -5.43
C MET A 101 -1.20 21.22 -6.63
N ALA A 102 -0.77 20.06 -7.14
CA ALA A 102 0.21 19.97 -8.21
C ALA A 102 0.07 18.67 -9.03
N GLU A 103 0.54 18.73 -10.27
CA GLU A 103 0.78 17.56 -11.12
C GLU A 103 2.29 17.48 -11.39
N ILE A 104 2.87 16.30 -11.21
CA ILE A 104 4.29 16.05 -11.49
C ILE A 104 4.36 15.13 -12.72
N PRO A 105 4.82 15.64 -13.89
CA PRO A 105 4.91 14.84 -15.11
C PRO A 105 5.89 13.67 -14.97
N VAL A 106 5.48 12.49 -15.43
CA VAL A 106 6.30 11.28 -15.47
C VAL A 106 6.11 10.54 -16.80
N SER A 107 7.07 9.71 -17.19
CA SER A 107 6.95 8.87 -18.40
C SER A 107 6.22 7.57 -18.08
N GLY A 108 5.17 7.30 -18.84
CA GLY A 108 4.32 6.12 -18.71
C GLY A 108 3.38 6.20 -17.53
N TRP A 109 2.30 5.45 -17.62
CA TRP A 109 1.38 5.24 -16.51
C TRP A 109 2.12 4.70 -15.28
N THR A 110 1.58 5.05 -14.12
CA THR A 110 2.17 4.72 -12.81
C THR A 110 1.28 3.73 -12.09
N HIS A 111 1.88 2.71 -11.46
CA HIS A 111 1.10 1.63 -10.83
C HIS A 111 1.04 1.73 -9.30
N HIS A 112 2.18 1.66 -8.61
CA HIS A 112 2.27 1.72 -7.15
C HIS A 112 3.25 2.79 -6.69
N GLN A 113 2.97 3.34 -5.50
CA GLN A 113 3.73 4.42 -4.89
C GLN A 113 4.28 4.02 -3.53
N ALA A 114 5.50 4.44 -3.22
CA ALA A 114 6.04 4.45 -1.86
C ALA A 114 6.76 5.78 -1.61
N ILE A 115 6.91 6.17 -0.35
CA ILE A 115 7.60 7.39 0.04
C ILE A 115 8.68 7.07 1.07
N THR A 116 9.78 7.82 1.03
CA THR A 116 10.82 7.72 2.06
C THR A 116 10.30 8.22 3.41
N PRO A 117 10.79 7.66 4.54
CA PRO A 117 10.34 8.05 5.89
C PRO A 117 10.57 9.52 6.24
N ASP A 118 11.50 10.19 5.56
CA ASP A 118 11.74 11.63 5.69
C ASP A 118 10.77 12.49 4.84
N GLY A 119 9.89 11.87 4.06
CA GLY A 119 8.89 12.52 3.21
C GLY A 119 9.47 13.16 1.94
N LYS A 120 10.77 13.01 1.67
CA LYS A 120 11.44 13.77 0.60
C LYS A 120 11.27 13.15 -0.79
N TYR A 121 11.27 11.82 -0.89
CA TYR A 121 11.29 11.13 -2.18
C TYR A 121 10.12 10.17 -2.34
N VAL A 122 9.39 10.30 -3.44
CA VAL A 122 8.36 9.35 -3.86
C VAL A 122 8.92 8.43 -4.94
N LEU A 123 8.78 7.12 -4.75
CA LEU A 123 9.13 6.09 -5.71
C LEU A 123 7.86 5.63 -6.43
N SER A 124 7.86 5.72 -7.76
CA SER A 124 6.72 5.37 -8.61
C SER A 124 7.09 4.30 -9.63
N THR A 125 6.32 3.21 -9.68
CA THR A 125 6.57 2.12 -10.62
C THR A 125 5.96 2.38 -12.00
N HIS A 126 6.71 2.03 -13.07
CA HIS A 126 6.27 2.17 -14.46
C HIS A 126 6.36 0.82 -15.20
N PRO A 127 5.30 -0.03 -15.13
CA PRO A 127 5.34 -1.38 -15.68
C PRO A 127 5.70 -1.46 -17.17
N THR A 128 5.35 -0.44 -17.96
CA THR A 128 5.61 -0.41 -19.41
C THR A 128 6.93 0.27 -19.79
N ARG A 129 7.71 0.78 -18.81
CA ARG A 129 8.99 1.47 -19.03
C ARG A 129 10.19 0.71 -18.45
N GLY A 130 9.98 -0.34 -17.65
CA GLY A 130 11.06 -1.18 -17.11
C GLY A 130 11.88 -0.51 -16.00
N GLY A 131 11.30 0.45 -15.28
CA GLY A 131 11.94 1.12 -14.16
C GLY A 131 10.98 1.85 -13.25
N ILE A 132 11.56 2.56 -12.27
CA ILE A 132 10.84 3.47 -11.38
C ILE A 132 11.32 4.90 -11.60
N SER A 133 10.43 5.88 -11.39
CA SER A 133 10.83 7.25 -11.17
C SER A 133 11.00 7.49 -9.66
N VAL A 134 12.00 8.29 -9.32
CA VAL A 134 12.22 8.87 -8.01
C VAL A 134 11.92 10.35 -8.15
N VAL A 135 10.89 10.81 -7.46
CA VAL A 135 10.43 12.20 -7.47
C VAL A 135 10.92 12.89 -6.21
N ASP A 136 11.63 13.99 -6.36
CA ASP A 136 11.86 14.93 -5.25
C ASP A 136 10.56 15.67 -5.00
N PHE A 137 9.90 15.31 -3.90
CA PHE A 137 8.58 15.84 -3.54
C PHE A 137 8.65 17.32 -3.18
N VAL A 138 9.72 17.75 -2.50
CA VAL A 138 9.91 19.16 -2.11
C VAL A 138 10.16 20.02 -3.35
N GLY A 139 10.96 19.51 -4.28
CA GLY A 139 11.27 20.19 -5.54
C GLY A 139 10.19 20.08 -6.61
N ASN A 140 9.20 19.19 -6.45
CA ASN A 140 8.21 18.82 -7.48
C ASN A 140 8.83 18.41 -8.83
N THR A 141 9.91 17.63 -8.80
CA THR A 141 10.62 17.21 -10.02
C THR A 141 11.00 15.73 -9.98
N VAL A 142 11.14 15.11 -11.15
CA VAL A 142 11.76 13.79 -11.27
C VAL A 142 13.26 13.94 -10.98
N PHE A 143 13.69 13.45 -9.83
CA PHE A 143 15.09 13.46 -9.41
C PHE A 143 15.91 12.42 -10.17
N LYS A 144 15.36 11.21 -10.36
CA LYS A 144 16.07 10.12 -11.04
C LYS A 144 15.10 9.10 -11.63
N THR A 145 15.52 8.42 -12.70
CA THR A 145 14.89 7.18 -13.16
C THR A 145 15.84 6.01 -12.90
N ILE A 146 15.34 4.98 -12.23
CA ILE A 146 16.13 3.78 -11.90
C ILE A 146 15.59 2.60 -12.70
N LYS A 147 16.46 2.01 -13.53
CA LYS A 147 16.16 0.76 -14.22
C LYS A 147 16.15 -0.39 -13.22
N THR A 148 15.07 -1.15 -13.19
CA THR A 148 14.89 -2.34 -12.35
C THR A 148 14.94 -3.60 -13.21
N GLY A 149 14.28 -4.68 -12.79
CA GLY A 149 13.90 -5.74 -13.72
C GLY A 149 12.70 -5.31 -14.61
N PRO A 150 12.39 -6.11 -15.64
CA PRO A 150 11.28 -5.83 -16.56
C PRO A 150 9.92 -5.86 -15.86
N SER A 151 9.02 -5.00 -16.32
CA SER A 151 7.65 -4.87 -15.81
C SER A 151 7.56 -4.70 -14.29
N PRO A 152 8.21 -3.65 -13.71
CA PRO A 152 8.13 -3.38 -12.29
C PRO A 152 6.67 -3.10 -11.90
N ASN A 153 6.21 -3.65 -10.77
CA ASN A 153 4.82 -3.57 -10.37
C ASN A 153 4.62 -2.82 -9.05
N TYR A 154 5.11 -3.36 -7.94
CA TYR A 154 4.92 -2.81 -6.59
C TYR A 154 6.24 -2.29 -6.03
N THR A 155 6.20 -1.33 -5.11
CA THR A 155 7.38 -0.83 -4.41
C THR A 155 7.15 -0.63 -2.92
N LEU A 156 8.17 -0.89 -2.11
CA LEU A 156 8.23 -0.64 -0.67
C LEU A 156 9.53 0.09 -0.32
N VAL A 157 9.51 0.85 0.77
CA VAL A 157 10.71 1.47 1.38
C VAL A 157 10.86 0.94 2.81
N THR A 158 12.09 0.68 3.24
CA THR A 158 12.38 0.25 4.60
C THR A 158 12.14 1.36 5.62
N LYS A 159 11.81 1.00 6.86
CA LYS A 159 11.56 1.96 7.94
C LYS A 159 12.72 2.90 8.23
N ASP A 160 13.95 2.44 8.02
CA ASP A 160 15.16 3.24 8.19
C ASP A 160 15.46 4.16 6.99
N GLY A 161 14.70 4.05 5.90
CA GLY A 161 14.86 4.86 4.70
C GLY A 161 16.11 4.55 3.88
N THR A 162 16.77 3.42 4.12
CA THR A 162 18.04 3.08 3.45
C THR A 162 17.85 2.27 2.17
N HIS A 163 16.78 1.47 2.09
CA HIS A 163 16.52 0.59 0.95
C HIS A 163 15.08 0.67 0.43
N ALA A 164 14.93 0.39 -0.86
CA ALA A 164 13.63 0.13 -1.47
C ALA A 164 13.63 -1.22 -2.20
N TYR A 165 12.45 -1.82 -2.31
CA TYR A 165 12.27 -3.11 -2.97
C TYR A 165 11.18 -2.98 -4.03
N VAL A 166 11.46 -3.47 -5.24
CA VAL A 166 10.56 -3.37 -6.39
C VAL A 166 10.33 -4.75 -6.99
N SER A 167 9.08 -5.19 -7.07
CA SER A 167 8.74 -6.47 -7.72
C SER A 167 8.79 -6.33 -9.24
N ASN A 168 9.40 -7.30 -9.91
CA ASN A 168 9.57 -7.32 -11.37
C ASN A 168 8.78 -8.48 -11.96
N SER A 169 7.54 -8.20 -12.37
CA SER A 169 6.62 -9.22 -12.88
C SER A 169 7.15 -9.92 -14.15
N GLY A 170 7.99 -9.24 -14.93
CA GLY A 170 8.48 -9.75 -16.21
C GLY A 170 9.54 -10.84 -16.12
N ASN A 171 10.24 -10.97 -14.99
CA ASN A 171 11.30 -11.98 -14.84
C ASN A 171 11.30 -12.73 -13.50
N GLY A 172 10.33 -12.49 -12.62
CA GLY A 172 10.22 -13.26 -11.38
C GLY A 172 11.24 -12.88 -10.31
N THR A 173 11.59 -11.59 -10.21
CA THR A 173 12.58 -11.09 -9.25
C THR A 173 12.04 -9.92 -8.42
N VAL A 174 12.77 -9.56 -7.36
CA VAL A 174 12.62 -8.28 -6.67
C VAL A 174 13.95 -7.52 -6.74
N SER A 175 13.94 -6.30 -7.26
CA SER A 175 15.12 -5.42 -7.21
C SER A 175 15.22 -4.77 -5.84
N GLU A 176 16.39 -4.85 -5.20
CA GLU A 176 16.72 -4.05 -4.03
C GLU A 176 17.55 -2.85 -4.45
N ILE A 177 17.11 -1.67 -4.04
CA ILE A 177 17.67 -0.38 -4.38
C ILE A 177 18.27 0.21 -3.10
N ASP A 178 19.51 0.66 -3.18
CA ASP A 178 20.13 1.49 -2.14
C ASP A 178 19.73 2.96 -2.36
N LEU A 179 19.13 3.59 -1.35
CA LEU A 179 18.57 4.94 -1.44
C LEU A 179 19.62 6.04 -1.19
N GLY A 180 20.83 5.68 -0.74
CA GLY A 180 21.96 6.62 -0.68
C GLY A 180 22.59 6.86 -2.05
N SER A 181 22.80 5.80 -2.81
CA SER A 181 23.39 5.82 -4.16
C SER A 181 22.35 5.87 -5.28
N TRP A 182 21.10 5.53 -4.98
CA TRP A 182 20.00 5.41 -5.93
C TRP A 182 20.30 4.40 -7.05
N THR A 183 20.80 3.23 -6.68
CA THR A 183 21.16 2.15 -7.61
C THR A 183 20.59 0.81 -7.14
N VAL A 184 20.31 -0.08 -8.10
CA VAL A 184 19.96 -1.47 -7.78
C VAL A 184 21.22 -2.18 -7.32
N VAL A 185 21.23 -2.67 -6.08
CA VAL A 185 22.39 -3.32 -5.45
C VAL A 185 22.28 -4.84 -5.44
N ARG A 186 21.07 -5.39 -5.43
CA ARG A 186 20.81 -6.84 -5.52
C ARG A 186 19.53 -7.14 -6.30
N SER A 187 19.47 -8.35 -6.86
CA SER A 187 18.25 -8.95 -7.39
C SER A 187 17.90 -10.16 -6.53
N LEU A 188 16.81 -10.07 -5.80
CA LEU A 188 16.31 -11.12 -4.92
C LEU A 188 15.43 -12.09 -5.71
N GLU A 189 15.42 -13.35 -5.29
CA GLU A 189 14.47 -14.34 -5.79
C GLU A 189 13.04 -14.00 -5.38
N ALA A 190 12.09 -14.34 -6.24
CA ALA A 190 10.66 -14.30 -5.97
C ALA A 190 10.00 -15.56 -6.58
N GLY A 191 8.75 -15.47 -7.01
CA GLY A 191 8.10 -16.49 -7.84
C GLY A 191 7.74 -15.96 -9.22
N PRO A 192 6.94 -16.70 -10.01
CA PRO A 192 6.50 -16.25 -11.33
C PRO A 192 5.54 -15.05 -11.25
N SER A 193 5.78 -14.00 -12.03
CA SER A 193 4.92 -12.80 -12.11
C SER A 193 4.64 -12.15 -10.75
N PRO A 194 5.67 -11.73 -9.99
CA PRO A 194 5.50 -11.10 -8.69
C PRO A 194 4.87 -9.70 -8.86
N GLU A 195 3.85 -9.43 -8.05
CA GLU A 195 3.14 -8.15 -8.03
C GLU A 195 3.25 -7.52 -6.64
N HIS A 196 2.28 -7.73 -5.75
CA HIS A 196 2.25 -7.08 -4.44
C HIS A 196 3.34 -7.61 -3.48
N LEU A 197 3.88 -6.70 -2.67
CA LEU A 197 4.90 -6.96 -1.65
C LEU A 197 4.44 -6.51 -0.26
N ALA A 198 4.78 -7.26 0.79
CA ALA A 198 4.69 -6.79 2.18
C ALA A 198 5.85 -7.31 3.02
N PHE A 199 6.32 -6.49 3.95
CA PHE A 199 7.33 -6.89 4.92
C PHE A 199 6.73 -7.60 6.13
N SER A 200 7.51 -8.49 6.75
CA SER A 200 7.34 -8.82 8.17
C SER A 200 7.56 -7.57 9.04
N PRO A 201 7.03 -7.51 10.27
CA PRO A 201 7.20 -6.34 11.14
C PRO A 201 8.67 -5.95 11.39
N ASP A 202 9.59 -6.90 11.36
CA ASP A 202 11.03 -6.69 11.55
C ASP A 202 11.81 -6.51 10.23
N GLU A 203 11.12 -6.45 9.08
CA GLU A 203 11.67 -6.29 7.73
C GLU A 203 12.72 -7.35 7.31
N LYS A 204 12.81 -8.48 8.02
CA LYS A 204 13.72 -9.58 7.66
C LYS A 204 13.13 -10.54 6.64
N THR A 205 11.82 -10.49 6.46
CA THR A 205 11.08 -11.32 5.52
C THR A 205 10.21 -10.45 4.62
N LEU A 206 10.22 -10.78 3.33
CA LEU A 206 9.39 -10.17 2.31
C LEU A 206 8.41 -11.22 1.79
N TYR A 207 7.12 -10.94 1.88
CA TYR A 207 6.05 -11.74 1.30
C TYR A 207 5.73 -11.20 -0.09
N VAL A 208 5.70 -12.08 -1.08
CA VAL A 208 5.54 -11.70 -2.50
C VAL A 208 4.35 -12.44 -3.10
N ALA A 209 3.33 -11.71 -3.55
CA ALA A 209 2.21 -12.27 -4.30
C ALA A 209 2.65 -12.55 -5.73
N ASN A 210 2.52 -13.81 -6.15
CA ASN A 210 2.77 -14.26 -7.50
C ASN A 210 1.41 -14.41 -8.20
N ASP A 211 0.87 -13.34 -8.80
CA ASP A 211 -0.53 -13.21 -9.28
C ASP A 211 -0.99 -14.46 -10.04
N ARG A 212 -0.38 -14.69 -11.21
CA ARG A 212 -0.78 -15.74 -12.15
C ARG A 212 -0.48 -17.14 -11.63
N ALA A 213 0.53 -17.28 -10.78
CA ALA A 213 0.91 -18.55 -10.18
C ALA A 213 -0.02 -18.95 -9.04
N GLY A 214 -0.74 -18.00 -8.43
CA GLY A 214 -1.62 -18.32 -7.32
C GLY A 214 -0.89 -18.58 -6.00
N THR A 215 0.37 -18.15 -5.88
CA THR A 215 1.25 -18.47 -4.75
C THR A 215 1.78 -17.22 -4.04
N VAL A 216 2.18 -17.37 -2.79
CA VAL A 216 2.96 -16.38 -2.05
C VAL A 216 4.34 -16.95 -1.77
N SER A 217 5.38 -16.24 -2.20
CA SER A 217 6.77 -16.56 -1.85
C SER A 217 7.18 -15.84 -0.58
N VAL A 218 7.87 -16.53 0.32
CA VAL A 218 8.46 -15.99 1.55
C VAL A 218 9.95 -15.83 1.33
N VAL A 219 10.41 -14.59 1.15
CA VAL A 219 11.78 -14.27 0.78
C VAL A 219 12.55 -13.79 2.01
N SER A 220 13.75 -14.32 2.20
CA SER A 220 14.72 -13.83 3.17
C SER A 220 15.35 -12.53 2.66
N VAL A 221 15.10 -11.39 3.30
CA VAL A 221 15.65 -10.10 2.82
C VAL A 221 17.18 -10.10 2.87
N ARG A 222 17.76 -10.63 3.95
CA ARG A 222 19.22 -10.74 4.10
C ARG A 222 19.85 -11.64 3.03
N GLN A 223 19.28 -12.82 2.79
CA GLN A 223 19.89 -13.79 1.87
C GLN A 223 19.48 -13.55 0.41
N GLY A 224 18.38 -12.84 0.16
CA GLY A 224 17.78 -12.66 -1.16
C GLY A 224 17.25 -13.95 -1.79
N LYS A 225 16.86 -14.92 -0.96
CA LYS A 225 16.43 -16.26 -1.38
C LYS A 225 15.02 -16.58 -0.90
N VAL A 226 14.27 -17.31 -1.72
CA VAL A 226 12.97 -17.86 -1.31
C VAL A 226 13.20 -18.96 -0.27
N LYS A 227 12.60 -18.79 0.91
CA LYS A 227 12.62 -19.80 1.99
C LYS A 227 11.54 -20.85 1.79
N THR A 228 10.35 -20.41 1.41
CA THR A 228 9.19 -21.27 1.16
C THR A 228 8.19 -20.57 0.24
N THR A 229 7.31 -21.35 -0.38
CA THR A 229 6.23 -20.86 -1.24
C THR A 229 4.93 -21.54 -0.84
N TYR A 230 3.88 -20.75 -0.64
CA TYR A 230 2.55 -21.24 -0.29
C TYR A 230 1.59 -21.08 -1.46
N THR A 231 0.90 -22.15 -1.84
CA THR A 231 -0.24 -22.06 -2.78
C THR A 231 -1.45 -21.48 -2.07
N ILE A 232 -2.00 -20.38 -2.57
CA ILE A 232 -3.09 -19.64 -1.91
C ILE A 232 -4.42 -19.79 -2.67
N GLY A 233 -4.39 -19.58 -3.98
CA GLY A 233 -5.61 -19.55 -4.80
C GLY A 233 -5.29 -19.19 -6.24
N LYS A 234 -6.16 -18.43 -6.90
CA LYS A 234 -5.99 -17.97 -8.29
C LYS A 234 -6.03 -16.46 -8.38
N ARG A 235 -5.21 -15.91 -9.29
CA ARG A 235 -5.11 -14.48 -9.60
C ARG A 235 -4.97 -13.65 -8.32
N LEU A 236 -3.87 -13.84 -7.60
CA LEU A 236 -3.62 -13.09 -6.37
C LEU A 236 -3.42 -11.62 -6.69
N HIS A 237 -3.73 -10.75 -5.75
CA HIS A 237 -3.50 -9.32 -5.95
C HIS A 237 -2.97 -8.66 -4.67
N GLY A 238 -3.83 -8.13 -3.80
CA GLY A 238 -3.40 -7.54 -2.53
C GLY A 238 -2.92 -8.56 -1.50
N LEU A 239 -1.90 -8.20 -0.73
CA LEU A 239 -1.54 -8.88 0.52
C LEU A 239 -1.03 -7.88 1.56
N ASP A 240 -1.27 -8.15 2.84
CA ASP A 240 -0.67 -7.38 3.93
C ASP A 240 -0.59 -8.22 5.22
N ILE A 241 0.42 -7.93 6.05
CA ILE A 241 0.57 -8.53 7.37
C ILE A 241 -0.40 -7.85 8.34
N GLY A 242 -1.13 -8.65 9.13
CA GLY A 242 -2.07 -8.15 10.14
C GLY A 242 -1.39 -7.43 11.30
N ASP A 243 -2.22 -6.86 12.18
CA ASP A 243 -1.78 -6.17 13.40
C ASP A 243 -1.05 -7.11 14.37
N ASP A 244 -1.31 -8.42 14.29
CA ASP A 244 -0.62 -9.45 15.08
C ASP A 244 0.82 -9.72 14.61
N GLY A 245 1.21 -9.20 13.44
CA GLY A 245 2.51 -9.40 12.82
C GLY A 245 2.78 -10.82 12.32
N LYS A 246 1.79 -11.71 12.34
CA LYS A 246 1.93 -13.15 12.09
C LYS A 246 0.94 -13.70 11.08
N THR A 247 -0.19 -13.04 10.89
CA THR A 247 -1.22 -13.44 9.93
C THR A 247 -1.08 -12.61 8.65
N LEU A 248 -0.79 -13.26 7.53
CA LEU A 248 -0.79 -12.64 6.21
C LEU A 248 -2.18 -12.77 5.57
N PHE A 249 -2.80 -11.64 5.27
CA PHE A 249 -4.05 -11.59 4.51
C PHE A 249 -3.75 -11.48 3.02
N VAL A 250 -4.44 -12.26 2.19
CA VAL A 250 -4.19 -12.34 0.74
C VAL A 250 -5.51 -12.43 -0.01
N SER A 251 -5.74 -11.53 -0.96
CA SER A 251 -6.90 -11.61 -1.84
C SER A 251 -6.65 -12.62 -2.96
N SER A 252 -7.55 -13.57 -3.16
CA SER A 252 -7.58 -14.42 -4.35
C SER A 252 -8.77 -14.00 -5.21
N ARG A 253 -8.49 -13.19 -6.25
CA ARG A 253 -9.54 -12.54 -7.05
C ARG A 253 -10.48 -13.54 -7.70
N SER A 254 -9.93 -14.49 -8.45
CA SER A 254 -10.76 -15.40 -9.25
C SER A 254 -11.38 -16.55 -8.46
N ASP A 255 -10.97 -16.74 -7.21
CA ASP A 255 -11.63 -17.68 -6.30
C ASP A 255 -12.66 -16.98 -5.39
N ASP A 256 -12.88 -15.67 -5.55
CA ASP A 256 -13.82 -14.88 -4.73
C ASP A 256 -13.61 -15.09 -3.22
N LYS A 257 -12.36 -14.98 -2.75
CA LYS A 257 -12.06 -15.19 -1.33
C LYS A 257 -10.88 -14.35 -0.83
N LEU A 258 -10.92 -14.02 0.45
CA LEU A 258 -9.79 -13.59 1.26
C LEU A 258 -9.21 -14.82 1.97
N VAL A 259 -7.88 -14.95 1.97
CA VAL A 259 -7.17 -16.00 2.70
C VAL A 259 -6.36 -15.36 3.83
N ALA A 260 -6.50 -15.87 5.04
CA ALA A 260 -5.63 -15.56 6.17
C ALA A 260 -4.65 -16.73 6.36
N LEU A 261 -3.36 -16.46 6.19
CA LEU A 261 -2.25 -17.40 6.29
C LEU A 261 -1.45 -17.12 7.55
N ASP A 262 -1.33 -18.10 8.44
CA ASP A 262 -0.37 -18.06 9.54
C ASP A 262 1.05 -18.24 8.96
N THR A 263 1.90 -17.23 9.15
CA THR A 263 3.22 -17.15 8.51
C THR A 263 4.27 -18.07 9.14
N GLU A 264 4.03 -18.59 10.35
CA GLU A 264 4.95 -19.50 11.04
C GLU A 264 4.64 -20.96 10.69
N THR A 265 3.35 -21.30 10.65
CA THR A 265 2.86 -22.69 10.52
C THR A 265 2.35 -23.01 9.11
N GLY A 266 2.05 -21.99 8.30
CA GLY A 266 1.43 -22.14 6.99
C GLY A 266 -0.05 -22.53 7.01
N LYS A 267 -0.69 -22.58 8.19
CA LYS A 267 -2.13 -22.85 8.33
C LYS A 267 -2.95 -21.73 7.70
N ARG A 268 -4.10 -22.09 7.10
CA ARG A 268 -4.93 -21.15 6.33
C ARG A 268 -6.38 -21.19 6.77
N ARG A 269 -6.99 -20.02 6.82
CA ARG A 269 -8.44 -19.81 6.90
C ARG A 269 -8.87 -19.02 5.67
N ALA A 270 -10.09 -19.22 5.19
CA ALA A 270 -10.60 -18.51 4.02
C ALA A 270 -12.00 -17.94 4.31
N LEU A 271 -12.24 -16.75 3.79
CA LEU A 271 -13.52 -16.04 3.82
C LEU A 271 -13.98 -15.79 2.39
N PRO A 272 -15.13 -16.34 1.96
CA PRO A 272 -15.72 -15.99 0.68
C PRO A 272 -16.02 -14.48 0.61
N LEU A 273 -15.52 -13.81 -0.42
CA LEU A 273 -15.74 -12.39 -0.73
C LEU A 273 -15.98 -12.26 -2.24
N SER A 274 -17.20 -11.97 -2.66
CA SER A 274 -17.58 -11.89 -4.09
C SER A 274 -18.27 -10.56 -4.44
N PRO A 275 -17.99 -9.96 -5.62
CA PRO A 275 -17.09 -10.47 -6.68
C PRO A 275 -15.67 -9.91 -6.60
N GLU A 276 -14.68 -10.70 -7.02
CA GLU A 276 -13.27 -10.38 -7.24
C GLU A 276 -12.65 -9.45 -6.16
N PRO A 277 -12.27 -9.98 -4.98
CA PRO A 277 -11.54 -9.23 -3.97
C PRO A 277 -10.16 -8.84 -4.52
N TYR A 278 -9.81 -7.56 -4.44
CA TYR A 278 -8.77 -6.94 -5.28
C TYR A 278 -7.57 -6.42 -4.51
N HIS A 279 -7.47 -5.12 -4.20
CA HIS A 279 -6.44 -4.60 -3.29
C HIS A 279 -6.93 -4.74 -1.85
N LEU A 280 -5.99 -4.94 -0.92
CA LEU A 280 -6.28 -4.93 0.51
C LEU A 280 -5.15 -4.24 1.27
N ASP A 281 -5.49 -3.68 2.43
CA ASP A 281 -4.53 -3.15 3.40
C ASP A 281 -5.06 -3.37 4.81
N LYS A 282 -4.17 -3.64 5.77
CA LYS A 282 -4.57 -3.55 7.19
C LYS A 282 -4.91 -2.10 7.51
N ILE A 283 -5.83 -1.91 8.45
CA ILE A 283 -6.11 -0.61 9.05
C ILE A 283 -5.47 -0.59 10.44
N PRO A 284 -4.24 -0.05 10.58
CA PRO A 284 -3.38 -0.34 11.73
C PRO A 284 -4.01 0.01 13.08
N GLY A 285 -3.93 -0.93 14.01
CA GLY A 285 -4.43 -0.76 15.38
C GLY A 285 -5.95 -0.83 15.54
N THR A 286 -6.69 -1.13 14.46
CA THR A 286 -8.15 -1.29 14.52
C THR A 286 -8.59 -2.76 14.52
N GLY A 287 -7.67 -3.70 14.25
CA GLY A 287 -8.02 -5.11 14.06
C GLY A 287 -8.81 -5.38 12.78
N LYS A 288 -8.84 -4.43 11.85
CA LYS A 288 -9.58 -4.54 10.57
C LYS A 288 -8.64 -4.62 9.38
N VAL A 289 -9.07 -5.31 8.33
CA VAL A 289 -8.50 -5.26 6.98
C VAL A 289 -9.58 -4.74 6.04
N TYR A 290 -9.21 -3.78 5.20
CA TYR A 290 -10.09 -3.31 4.13
C TYR A 290 -9.73 -4.07 2.87
N VAL A 291 -10.74 -4.64 2.20
CA VAL A 291 -10.57 -5.37 0.94
C VAL A 291 -11.47 -4.72 -0.10
N SER A 292 -10.90 -4.20 -1.18
CA SER A 292 -11.66 -3.64 -2.31
C SER A 292 -12.18 -4.75 -3.23
N SER A 293 -13.20 -4.46 -4.03
CA SER A 293 -13.60 -5.30 -5.16
C SER A 293 -13.20 -4.65 -6.49
N SER A 294 -12.65 -5.41 -7.43
CA SER A 294 -12.37 -4.94 -8.80
C SER A 294 -13.59 -5.01 -9.72
N ARG A 295 -14.71 -5.55 -9.25
CA ARG A 295 -15.92 -5.79 -10.05
C ARG A 295 -17.18 -5.16 -9.48
N ALA A 296 -17.10 -4.60 -8.27
CA ALA A 296 -18.18 -3.89 -7.63
C ALA A 296 -17.62 -2.67 -6.90
N PRO A 297 -18.34 -1.53 -6.89
CA PRO A 297 -17.90 -0.32 -6.20
C PRO A 297 -18.12 -0.47 -4.68
N LYS A 298 -17.31 -1.31 -4.03
CA LYS A 298 -17.38 -1.57 -2.60
C LYS A 298 -16.03 -1.96 -1.99
N ILE A 299 -15.97 -1.83 -0.67
CA ILE A 299 -14.89 -2.34 0.18
C ILE A 299 -15.52 -3.15 1.30
N TRP A 300 -15.05 -4.36 1.51
CA TRP A 300 -15.38 -5.14 2.70
C TRP A 300 -14.51 -4.71 3.86
N VAL A 301 -15.13 -4.52 5.02
CA VAL A 301 -14.44 -4.33 6.29
C VAL A 301 -14.41 -5.67 7.00
N VAL A 302 -13.23 -6.28 7.07
CA VAL A 302 -13.05 -7.62 7.64
C VAL A 302 -12.37 -7.52 8.99
N ASP A 303 -12.93 -8.18 10.01
CA ASP A 303 -12.26 -8.35 11.30
C ASP A 303 -11.14 -9.39 11.17
N GLN A 304 -9.91 -9.00 11.55
CA GLN A 304 -8.71 -9.80 11.36
C GLN A 304 -8.73 -11.10 12.18
N ASN A 305 -9.30 -11.05 13.38
CA ASN A 305 -9.25 -12.16 14.33
C ASN A 305 -10.25 -13.26 13.96
N THR A 306 -11.52 -12.86 13.83
CA THR A 306 -12.65 -13.75 13.53
C THR A 306 -12.71 -14.13 12.06
N LEU A 307 -12.05 -13.36 11.18
CA LEU A 307 -12.12 -13.49 9.71
C LEU A 307 -13.57 -13.42 9.22
N THR A 308 -14.30 -12.39 9.64
CA THR A 308 -15.68 -12.14 9.24
C THR A 308 -15.85 -10.73 8.69
N VAL A 309 -16.79 -10.55 7.76
CA VAL A 309 -17.18 -9.22 7.28
C VAL A 309 -18.01 -8.55 8.37
N THR A 310 -17.53 -7.42 8.88
CA THR A 310 -18.22 -6.63 9.91
C THR A 310 -18.99 -5.46 9.32
N ASP A 311 -18.56 -4.97 8.15
CA ASP A 311 -19.25 -3.89 7.43
C ASP A 311 -18.88 -3.91 5.93
N THR A 312 -19.56 -3.10 5.13
CA THR A 312 -19.25 -2.86 3.72
C THR A 312 -19.39 -1.39 3.37
N ILE A 313 -18.30 -0.79 2.92
CA ILE A 313 -18.27 0.59 2.46
C ILE A 313 -18.65 0.61 0.98
N ARG A 314 -19.75 1.27 0.63
CA ARG A 314 -20.16 1.46 -0.76
C ARG A 314 -19.40 2.62 -1.38
N LEU A 315 -18.66 2.35 -2.45
CA LEU A 315 -17.92 3.37 -3.19
C LEU A 315 -18.88 4.15 -4.10
N PRO A 316 -18.67 5.46 -4.31
CA PRO A 316 -19.51 6.27 -5.18
C PRO A 316 -19.34 5.92 -6.67
N ALA A 317 -18.15 5.45 -7.05
CA ALA A 317 -17.80 5.02 -8.40
C ALA A 317 -16.49 4.23 -8.35
N GLY A 318 -16.18 3.56 -9.46
CA GLY A 318 -14.91 2.89 -9.70
C GLY A 318 -14.57 1.81 -8.68
N GLU A 319 -13.26 1.62 -8.50
CA GLU A 319 -12.69 0.50 -7.77
C GLU A 319 -11.59 1.01 -6.83
N GLY A 320 -11.65 0.58 -5.57
CA GLY A 320 -10.60 0.92 -4.61
C GLY A 320 -9.29 0.22 -4.98
N HIS A 321 -8.17 0.93 -4.86
CA HIS A 321 -6.84 0.34 -5.01
C HIS A 321 -5.95 0.62 -3.78
N GLN A 322 -4.64 0.80 -3.95
CA GLN A 322 -3.67 0.97 -2.86
C GLN A 322 -4.15 1.99 -1.82
N ILE A 323 -4.39 1.54 -0.59
CA ILE A 323 -4.99 2.37 0.47
C ILE A 323 -3.86 3.03 1.24
N ALA A 324 -3.91 4.36 1.37
CA ALA A 324 -3.02 5.08 2.26
C ALA A 324 -3.72 5.30 3.61
N VAL A 325 -3.12 4.84 4.71
CA VAL A 325 -3.72 4.98 6.06
C VAL A 325 -2.91 5.95 6.89
N ILE A 326 -3.56 7.02 7.37
CA ILE A 326 -2.98 8.06 8.23
C ILE A 326 -3.60 7.94 9.62
N LYS A 327 -2.79 8.07 10.68
CA LYS A 327 -3.25 8.01 12.08
C LYS A 327 -3.61 9.38 12.63
#